data_AF-A0A1Y4HJF7-F1
#
_entry.id   AF-A0A1Y4HJF7-F1
#
_cell.length_a   1.000
_cell.length_b   1.000
_cell.length_c   1.000
_cell.angle_alpha   90.00
_cell.angle_beta   90.00
_cell.angle_gamma   90.00
#
_symmetry.space_group_name_H-M   'P 1'
#
loop_
_entity.id
_entity.type
_entity.pdbx_description
1 polymer ?
#
loop_
_entity_poly.entity_id
_entity_poly.type
_entity_poly.pdbx_seq_one_letter_code
_entity_poly.pdbx_strand_id
1 'polypeptide(L)'
;MKPLTDTDYIHALIAEGEHQQQDFKFEISDVRKIAKTLSAFANTDGGRLLIGVKDNGKIAGVRSAEEQYMIEEAAQLYCVPPVNCHWQTFLAEGRTVLVVTVDESASKPVYAKDENGRRLAYLRIADENILATPVHLRIWQQNGNPRGELIEFTEREQLLLRLFAEHDRLSFNRYCRLSRLPRRSAEHLLAKLVRYGIVELLFEGHKFYFRLKS
;
A
#
# COMPACT_ATOMS: atom_id res chain seq x y z
N MET A 1 -11.06 -8.20 35.39
CA MET A 1 -11.09 -8.68 34.00
C MET A 1 -10.37 -10.02 33.95
N LYS A 2 -10.96 -11.05 33.32
CA LYS A 2 -10.18 -12.25 32.99
C LYS A 2 -9.15 -11.86 31.91
N PRO A 3 -7.92 -12.40 31.94
CA PRO A 3 -6.98 -12.21 30.85
C PRO A 3 -7.61 -12.77 29.57
N LEU A 4 -7.51 -12.03 28.46
CA LEU A 4 -7.92 -12.54 27.15
C LEU A 4 -7.04 -13.75 26.82
N THR A 5 -7.64 -14.84 26.37
CA THR A 5 -6.88 -15.98 25.85
C THR A 5 -6.42 -15.69 24.42
N ASP A 6 -5.39 -16.40 23.94
CA ASP A 6 -4.98 -16.36 22.53
C ASP A 6 -6.16 -16.62 21.57
N THR A 7 -7.04 -17.55 21.95
CA THR A 7 -8.24 -17.88 21.16
C THR A 7 -9.20 -16.70 21.09
N ASP A 8 -9.49 -16.05 22.22
CA ASP A 8 -10.36 -14.86 22.25
C ASP A 8 -9.78 -13.71 21.42
N TYR A 9 -8.45 -13.51 21.50
CA TYR A 9 -7.75 -12.48 20.75
C TYR A 9 -7.85 -12.72 19.24
N ILE A 10 -7.53 -13.91 18.77
CA ILE A 10 -7.60 -14.26 17.35
C ILE A 10 -9.03 -14.18 16.82
N HIS A 11 -10.04 -14.61 17.59
CA HIS A 11 -11.44 -14.45 17.19
C HIS A 11 -11.86 -12.98 17.07
N ALA A 12 -11.38 -12.10 17.97
CA ALA A 12 -11.64 -10.67 17.85
C ALA A 12 -11.08 -10.10 16.55
N LEU A 13 -9.84 -10.45 16.18
CA LEU A 13 -9.25 -10.02 14.92
C LEU A 13 -10.01 -10.59 13.72
N ILE A 14 -10.40 -11.87 13.75
CA ILE A 14 -11.17 -12.49 12.67
C ILE A 14 -12.53 -11.80 12.48
N ALA A 15 -13.18 -11.38 13.57
CA ALA A 15 -14.45 -10.67 13.54
C ALA A 15 -14.36 -9.29 12.88
N GLU A 16 -13.16 -8.67 12.85
CA GLU A 16 -12.92 -7.43 12.10
C GLU A 16 -12.93 -7.65 10.58
N GLY A 17 -12.70 -8.88 10.11
CA GLY A 17 -12.64 -9.22 8.68
C GLY A 17 -11.38 -8.69 7.97
N GLU A 18 -11.25 -8.92 6.67
CA GLU A 18 -10.18 -8.30 5.89
C GLU A 18 -10.49 -6.83 5.61
N HIS A 19 -9.49 -5.97 5.74
CA HIS A 19 -9.61 -4.53 5.54
C HIS A 19 -8.24 -3.91 5.25
N GLN A 20 -8.16 -2.58 5.15
CA GLN A 20 -6.94 -1.85 4.77
C GLN A 20 -5.68 -2.19 5.56
N GLN A 21 -5.83 -2.61 6.81
CA GLN A 21 -4.74 -2.93 7.74
C GLN A 21 -4.77 -4.39 8.19
N GLN A 22 -5.60 -5.25 7.59
CA GLN A 22 -5.68 -6.66 7.93
C GLN A 22 -5.92 -7.54 6.71
N ASP A 23 -5.08 -8.56 6.56
CA ASP A 23 -5.13 -9.52 5.46
C ASP A 23 -5.02 -10.94 6.02
N PHE A 24 -5.86 -11.85 5.52
CA PHE A 24 -5.85 -13.26 5.90
C PHE A 24 -5.04 -14.06 4.89
N LYS A 25 -4.29 -15.03 5.40
CA LYS A 25 -3.58 -16.00 4.58
C LYS A 25 -3.75 -17.37 5.19
N PHE A 26 -4.26 -18.31 4.40
CA PHE A 26 -4.34 -19.69 4.85
C PHE A 26 -2.94 -20.28 5.10
N GLU A 27 -2.02 -20.07 4.15
CA GLU A 27 -0.61 -20.48 4.17
C GLU A 27 0.19 -19.55 3.24
N ILE A 28 1.53 -19.54 3.34
CA ILE A 28 2.37 -18.88 2.33
C ILE A 28 2.80 -19.90 1.28
N SER A 29 2.21 -19.80 0.09
CA SER A 29 2.61 -20.59 -1.08
C SER A 29 3.64 -19.90 -1.97
N ASP A 30 3.79 -18.58 -1.84
CA ASP A 30 4.72 -17.78 -2.64
C ASP A 30 5.18 -16.54 -1.88
N VAL A 31 6.46 -16.51 -1.55
CA VAL A 31 7.16 -15.40 -0.88
C VAL A 31 6.95 -14.06 -1.62
N ARG A 32 6.81 -14.07 -2.95
CA ARG A 32 6.56 -12.85 -3.74
C ARG A 32 5.17 -12.27 -3.50
N LYS A 33 4.15 -13.08 -3.25
CA LYS A 33 2.80 -12.58 -2.91
C LYS A 33 2.81 -11.88 -1.55
N ILE A 34 3.57 -12.43 -0.60
CA ILE A 34 3.78 -11.81 0.70
C ILE A 34 4.55 -10.51 0.56
N ALA A 35 5.62 -10.48 -0.22
CA ALA A 35 6.36 -9.24 -0.48
C ALA A 35 5.47 -8.13 -1.08
N LYS A 36 4.51 -8.47 -1.95
CA LYS A 36 3.51 -7.51 -2.45
C LYS A 36 2.65 -6.94 -1.32
N THR A 37 2.16 -7.78 -0.41
CA THR A 37 1.38 -7.32 0.75
C THR A 37 2.23 -6.49 1.71
N LEU A 38 3.47 -6.90 2.01
CA LEU A 38 4.40 -6.13 2.85
C LEU A 38 4.69 -4.75 2.25
N SER A 39 4.94 -4.68 0.93
CA SER A 39 5.09 -3.43 0.19
C SER A 39 3.85 -2.55 0.30
N ALA A 40 2.65 -3.13 0.16
CA ALA A 40 1.39 -2.40 0.23
C ALA A 40 1.13 -1.80 1.62
N PHE A 41 1.31 -2.59 2.69
CA PHE A 41 1.18 -2.11 4.07
C PHE A 41 2.20 -1.01 4.38
N ALA A 42 3.49 -1.27 4.08
CA ALA A 42 4.56 -0.31 4.36
C ALA A 42 4.40 1.02 3.60
N ASN A 43 3.78 1.01 2.42
CA ASN A 43 3.53 2.21 1.63
C ASN A 43 2.25 2.96 2.00
N THR A 44 1.38 2.36 2.80
CA THR A 44 0.07 2.92 3.19
C THR A 44 0.10 3.23 4.69
N ASP A 45 -0.74 2.57 5.50
CA ASP A 45 -0.92 2.88 6.94
C ASP A 45 -0.42 1.73 7.85
N GLY A 46 0.51 0.90 7.35
CA GLY A 46 0.88 -0.35 8.01
C GLY A 46 -0.26 -1.37 8.00
N GLY A 47 -0.11 -2.44 8.77
CA GLY A 47 -1.14 -3.46 8.93
C GLY A 47 -0.61 -4.77 9.49
N ARG A 48 -1.47 -5.79 9.46
CA ARG A 48 -1.15 -7.14 9.94
C ARG A 48 -1.65 -8.23 9.00
N LEU A 49 -0.90 -9.32 8.94
CA LEU A 49 -1.25 -10.58 8.29
C LEU A 49 -1.63 -11.60 9.36
N LEU A 50 -2.76 -12.27 9.20
CA LEU A 50 -3.11 -13.46 9.99
C LEU A 50 -2.87 -14.69 9.12
N ILE A 51 -1.78 -15.39 9.39
CA ILE A 51 -1.38 -16.60 8.66
C ILE A 51 -1.88 -17.83 9.41
N GLY A 52 -2.53 -18.75 8.70
CA GLY A 52 -3.29 -19.88 9.27
C GLY A 52 -4.79 -19.63 9.38
N VAL A 53 -5.28 -18.55 8.77
CA VAL A 53 -6.70 -18.17 8.74
C VAL A 53 -7.17 -18.14 7.28
N LYS A 54 -8.27 -18.82 6.98
CA LYS A 54 -8.88 -18.81 5.65
C LYS A 54 -9.71 -17.54 5.45
N ASP A 55 -10.00 -17.19 4.21
CA ASP A 55 -10.81 -16.01 3.82
C ASP A 55 -12.20 -16.00 4.49
N ASN A 56 -12.74 -17.17 4.85
CA ASN A 56 -14.00 -17.29 5.58
C ASN A 56 -13.85 -17.21 7.12
N GLY A 57 -12.69 -16.81 7.62
CA GLY A 57 -12.36 -16.71 9.05
C GLY A 57 -12.06 -18.04 9.73
N LYS A 58 -12.08 -19.17 9.02
CA LYS A 58 -11.78 -20.48 9.65
C LYS A 58 -10.29 -20.58 9.99
N ILE A 59 -9.99 -20.85 11.26
CA ILE A 59 -8.64 -21.16 11.73
C ILE A 59 -8.25 -22.56 11.23
N ALA A 60 -7.25 -22.61 10.36
CA ALA A 60 -6.72 -23.85 9.80
C ALA A 60 -5.33 -24.20 10.37
N GLY A 61 -4.61 -23.19 10.85
CA GLY A 61 -3.30 -23.32 11.47
C GLY A 61 -2.15 -23.46 10.49
N VAL A 62 -0.94 -23.14 10.94
CA VAL A 62 0.30 -23.25 10.15
C VAL A 62 1.48 -23.80 10.94
N ARG A 63 2.54 -24.18 10.22
CA ARG A 63 3.86 -24.46 10.79
C ARG A 63 4.63 -23.15 10.94
N SER A 64 4.56 -22.56 12.14
CA SER A 64 5.09 -21.21 12.39
C SER A 64 6.54 -21.01 11.95
N ALA A 65 7.44 -21.98 12.14
CA ALA A 65 8.86 -21.82 11.76
C ALA A 65 9.07 -21.66 10.24
N GLU A 66 8.32 -22.40 9.42
CA GLU A 66 8.39 -22.33 7.96
C GLU A 66 7.84 -21.00 7.45
N GLU A 67 6.69 -20.58 8.00
CA GLU A 67 6.05 -19.31 7.67
C GLU A 67 6.88 -18.10 8.10
N GLN A 68 7.52 -18.16 9.27
CA GLN A 68 8.43 -17.11 9.75
C GLN A 68 9.62 -16.92 8.80
N TYR A 69 10.23 -18.02 8.35
CA TYR A 69 11.32 -17.95 7.37
C TYR A 69 10.86 -17.32 6.05
N MET A 70 9.70 -17.71 5.53
CA MET A 70 9.15 -17.14 4.29
C MET A 70 8.80 -15.66 4.42
N ILE A 71 8.31 -15.22 5.59
CA ILE A 71 8.05 -13.80 5.90
C ILE A 71 9.35 -13.02 5.94
N GLU A 72 10.36 -13.54 6.63
CA GLU A 72 11.68 -12.92 6.70
C GLU A 72 12.32 -12.82 5.32
N GLU A 73 12.23 -13.87 4.50
CA GLU A 73 12.69 -13.87 3.12
C GLU A 73 11.97 -12.80 2.28
N ALA A 74 10.64 -12.72 2.37
CA ALA A 74 9.84 -11.73 1.67
C ALA A 74 10.25 -10.30 2.06
N ALA A 75 10.44 -10.07 3.35
CA ALA A 75 10.75 -8.77 3.92
C ALA A 75 12.17 -8.29 3.61
N GLN A 76 13.15 -9.20 3.66
CA GLN A 76 14.57 -8.86 3.52
C GLN A 76 15.08 -8.97 2.08
N LEU A 77 14.63 -9.97 1.32
CA LEU A 77 15.17 -10.26 -0.02
C LEU A 77 14.27 -9.76 -1.15
N TYR A 78 12.95 -9.73 -0.96
CA TYR A 78 12.00 -9.35 -2.00
C TYR A 78 11.49 -7.91 -1.86
N CYS A 79 11.58 -7.30 -0.68
CA CYS A 79 11.28 -5.89 -0.50
C CYS A 79 12.53 -5.02 -0.65
N VAL A 80 12.37 -3.82 -1.22
CA VAL A 80 13.44 -2.82 -1.39
C VAL A 80 12.89 -1.41 -1.11
N PRO A 81 13.39 -0.69 -0.10
CA PRO A 81 14.28 -1.19 0.95
C PRO A 81 13.66 -2.36 1.72
N PRO A 82 14.47 -3.14 2.45
CA PRO A 82 13.95 -4.19 3.33
C PRO A 82 12.88 -3.64 4.29
N VAL A 83 11.86 -4.45 4.54
CA VAL A 83 10.78 -4.11 5.46
C VAL A 83 11.08 -4.74 6.81
N ASN A 84 10.99 -3.94 7.88
CA ASN A 84 11.00 -4.49 9.23
C ASN A 84 9.58 -4.94 9.56
N CYS A 85 9.42 -6.23 9.86
CA CYS A 85 8.18 -6.79 10.36
C CYS A 85 8.44 -7.47 11.69
N HIS A 86 7.41 -7.53 12.52
CA HIS A 86 7.43 -8.27 13.77
C HIS A 86 6.33 -9.32 13.72
N TRP A 87 6.54 -10.45 14.39
CA TRP A 87 5.55 -11.52 14.40
C TRP A 87 5.38 -12.16 15.76
N GLN A 88 4.17 -12.64 15.99
CA GLN A 88 3.78 -13.34 17.21
C GLN A 88 3.00 -14.59 16.85
N THR A 89 3.24 -15.67 17.61
CA THR A 89 2.54 -16.95 17.41
C THR A 89 1.47 -17.08 18.50
N PHE A 90 0.25 -17.38 18.08
CA PHE A 90 -0.89 -17.60 18.96
C PHE A 90 -1.43 -19.02 18.82
N LEU A 91 -1.85 -19.63 19.93
CA LEU A 91 -2.51 -20.94 19.92
C LEU A 91 -4.02 -20.76 20.06
N ALA A 92 -4.74 -20.82 18.94
CA ALA A 92 -6.20 -20.65 18.89
C ALA A 92 -6.88 -21.95 18.45
N GLU A 93 -7.85 -22.44 19.24
CA GLU A 93 -8.52 -23.73 19.00
C GLU A 93 -7.54 -24.92 18.85
N GLY A 94 -6.41 -24.90 19.55
CA GLY A 94 -5.35 -25.90 19.43
C GLY A 94 -4.58 -25.86 18.10
N ARG A 95 -4.75 -24.79 17.31
CA ARG A 95 -4.05 -24.53 16.05
C ARG A 95 -3.20 -23.27 16.15
N THR A 96 -2.07 -23.28 15.48
CA THR A 96 -1.11 -22.18 15.50
C THR A 96 -1.46 -21.12 14.46
N VAL A 97 -1.65 -19.88 14.88
CA VAL A 97 -1.83 -18.71 14.00
C VAL A 97 -0.63 -17.79 14.14
N LEU A 98 -0.03 -17.38 13.02
CA LEU A 98 1.06 -16.43 13.01
C LEU A 98 0.52 -15.05 12.64
N VAL A 99 0.63 -14.09 13.55
CA VAL A 99 0.27 -12.69 13.30
C VAL A 99 1.55 -11.95 12.97
N VAL A 100 1.64 -11.40 11.75
CA VAL A 100 2.78 -10.61 11.30
C VAL A 100 2.34 -9.17 11.14
N THR A 101 2.98 -8.26 11.84
CA THR A 101 2.67 -6.84 11.79
C THR A 101 3.77 -6.09 11.04
N VAL A 102 3.32 -5.13 10.24
CA VAL A 102 4.15 -4.29 9.38
C VAL A 102 3.80 -2.85 9.69
N ASP A 103 4.81 -2.06 10.03
CA ASP A 103 4.64 -0.63 10.26
C ASP A 103 4.61 0.13 8.92
N GLU A 104 3.97 1.30 8.91
CA GLU A 104 4.14 2.26 7.82
C GLU A 104 5.62 2.65 7.69
N SER A 105 6.17 2.56 6.49
CA SER A 105 7.55 2.95 6.24
C SER A 105 7.68 4.48 6.22
N ALA A 106 8.63 4.99 6.99
CA ALA A 106 9.05 6.39 6.91
C ALA A 106 9.76 6.72 5.57
N SER A 107 10.31 5.71 4.89
CA SER A 107 11.00 5.84 3.61
C SER A 107 10.21 5.11 2.51
N LYS A 108 9.38 5.86 1.80
CA LYS A 108 8.56 5.38 0.68
C LYS A 108 9.21 5.83 -0.65
N PRO A 109 9.05 5.07 -1.74
CA PRO A 109 8.38 3.76 -1.83
C PRO A 109 9.20 2.58 -1.32
N VAL A 110 8.51 1.63 -0.72
CA VAL A 110 8.92 0.23 -0.59
C VAL A 110 8.45 -0.54 -1.82
N TYR A 111 9.37 -1.10 -2.58
CA TYR A 111 9.10 -1.95 -3.73
C TYR A 111 9.10 -3.43 -3.33
N ALA A 112 8.30 -4.25 -4.02
CA ALA A 112 8.41 -5.70 -4.04
C ALA A 112 8.95 -6.18 -5.40
N LYS A 113 9.80 -7.20 -5.40
CA LYS A 113 10.30 -7.87 -6.61
C LYS A 113 9.25 -8.84 -7.15
N ASP A 114 8.97 -8.76 -8.44
CA ASP A 114 8.14 -9.75 -9.15
C ASP A 114 8.97 -10.97 -9.61
N GLU A 115 8.32 -11.90 -10.32
CA GLU A 115 8.94 -13.12 -10.86
C GLU A 115 10.10 -12.85 -11.83
N ASN A 116 10.11 -11.69 -12.48
CA ASN A 116 11.14 -11.27 -13.41
C ASN A 116 12.19 -10.36 -12.74
N GLY A 117 12.14 -10.20 -11.41
CA GLY A 117 13.01 -9.32 -10.65
C GLY A 117 12.69 -7.83 -10.81
N ARG A 118 11.58 -7.46 -11.44
CA ARG A 118 11.15 -6.06 -11.56
C ARG A 118 10.66 -5.56 -10.22
N ARG A 119 11.06 -4.33 -9.87
CA ARG A 119 10.64 -3.65 -8.64
C ARG A 119 9.34 -2.90 -8.89
N LEU A 120 8.30 -3.28 -8.17
CA LEU A 120 6.97 -2.68 -8.25
C LEU A 120 6.52 -2.28 -6.83
N ALA A 121 5.98 -1.08 -6.66
CA ALA A 121 5.45 -0.65 -5.36
C ALA A 121 3.94 -0.82 -5.35
N TYR A 122 3.38 -1.19 -4.20
CA TYR A 122 1.95 -1.43 -4.03
C TYR A 122 1.38 -0.50 -2.95
N LEU A 123 0.08 -0.29 -2.99
CA LEU A 123 -0.74 0.49 -2.06
C LEU A 123 -1.84 -0.42 -1.53
N ARG A 124 -2.25 -0.22 -0.27
CA ARG A 124 -3.48 -0.83 0.26
C ARG A 124 -4.66 0.09 0.00
N ILE A 125 -5.71 -0.45 -0.62
CA ILE A 125 -7.00 0.20 -0.75
C ILE A 125 -8.05 -0.85 -0.41
N ALA A 126 -8.77 -0.64 0.70
CA ALA A 126 -9.57 -1.70 1.31
C ALA A 126 -8.73 -2.99 1.49
N ASP A 127 -9.29 -4.15 1.20
CA ASP A 127 -8.64 -5.46 1.29
C ASP A 127 -7.79 -5.84 0.06
N GLU A 128 -7.44 -4.87 -0.81
CA GLU A 128 -6.65 -5.12 -2.02
C GLU A 128 -5.25 -4.48 -2.03
N ASN A 129 -4.30 -5.16 -2.68
CA ASN A 129 -2.97 -4.67 -3.00
C ASN A 129 -2.94 -4.08 -4.43
N ILE A 130 -3.01 -2.75 -4.55
CA ILE A 130 -3.08 -2.05 -5.83
C ILE A 130 -1.70 -1.57 -6.27
N LEU A 131 -1.35 -1.75 -7.54
CA LEU A 131 -0.08 -1.27 -8.09
C LEU A 131 -0.01 0.26 -8.06
N ALA A 132 1.05 0.80 -7.46
CA ALA A 132 1.30 2.23 -7.42
C ALA A 132 1.59 2.77 -8.83
N THR A 133 0.88 3.83 -9.22
CA THR A 133 1.13 4.51 -10.50
C THR A 133 2.40 5.37 -10.44
N PRO A 134 2.95 5.80 -11.59
CA PRO A 134 4.09 6.72 -11.60
C PRO A 134 3.88 8.02 -10.80
N VAL A 135 2.63 8.51 -10.73
CA VAL A 135 2.31 9.69 -9.92
C VAL A 135 2.49 9.41 -8.41
N HIS A 136 2.08 8.24 -7.92
CA HIS A 136 2.32 7.84 -6.52
C HIS A 136 3.81 7.75 -6.21
N LEU A 137 4.58 7.10 -7.10
CA LEU A 137 6.04 7.00 -6.97
C LEU A 137 6.68 8.39 -6.90
N ARG A 138 6.19 9.32 -7.72
CA ARG A 138 6.70 10.70 -7.75
C ARG A 138 6.34 11.47 -6.48
N ILE A 139 5.13 11.30 -5.94
CA ILE A 139 4.72 11.89 -4.66
C ILE A 139 5.66 11.44 -3.54
N TRP A 140 5.92 10.13 -3.43
CA TRP A 140 6.80 9.60 -2.38
C TRP A 140 8.25 10.08 -2.52
N GLN A 141 8.79 10.11 -3.74
CA GLN A 141 10.15 10.63 -3.99
C GLN A 141 10.31 12.11 -3.63
N GLN A 142 9.22 12.89 -3.64
CA GLN A 142 9.22 14.31 -3.29
C GLN A 142 9.15 14.58 -1.77
N ASN A 143 8.86 13.56 -0.93
CA ASN A 143 8.74 13.73 0.52
C ASN A 143 10.07 13.96 1.25
N GLY A 144 11.22 13.72 0.60
CA GLY A 144 12.54 14.05 1.15
C GLY A 144 12.85 15.55 1.22
N ASN A 145 11.96 16.42 0.72
CA ASN A 145 12.13 17.88 0.78
C ASN A 145 10.80 18.61 1.04
N PRO A 146 10.35 18.71 2.31
CA PRO A 146 9.05 19.29 2.66
C PRO A 146 8.92 20.79 2.36
N ARG A 147 10.03 21.50 2.12
CA ARG A 147 10.05 22.97 1.89
C ARG A 147 10.68 23.42 0.57
N GLY A 148 11.34 22.55 -0.19
CA GLY A 148 12.34 23.00 -1.15
C GLY A 148 11.88 23.28 -2.59
N GLU A 149 10.60 23.16 -2.92
CA GLU A 149 10.16 23.36 -4.30
C GLU A 149 8.86 24.16 -4.36
N LEU A 150 8.93 25.48 -4.19
CA LEU A 150 7.79 26.40 -4.34
C LEU A 150 7.02 26.07 -5.64
N ILE A 151 5.69 25.98 -5.59
CA ILE A 151 4.88 26.11 -6.81
C ILE A 151 4.87 27.59 -7.15
N GLU A 152 5.51 27.94 -8.26
CA GLU A 152 5.18 29.19 -8.94
C GLU A 152 3.88 28.95 -9.71
N PHE A 153 2.89 29.82 -9.52
CA PHE A 153 1.65 29.79 -10.30
C PHE A 153 1.89 30.49 -11.64
N THR A 154 2.77 29.93 -12.47
CA THR A 154 2.95 30.43 -13.83
C THR A 154 1.67 30.19 -14.63
N GLU A 155 1.55 30.81 -15.80
CA GLU A 155 0.42 30.58 -16.70
C GLU A 155 0.22 29.09 -17.01
N ARG A 156 1.31 28.31 -17.01
CA ARG A 156 1.29 26.87 -17.22
C ARG A 156 0.60 26.14 -16.06
N GLU A 157 0.98 26.38 -14.81
CA GLU A 157 0.29 25.75 -13.66
C GLU A 157 -1.18 26.18 -13.60
N GLN A 158 -1.48 27.46 -13.87
CA GLN A 158 -2.86 27.95 -13.87
C GLN A 158 -3.72 27.28 -14.96
N LEU A 159 -3.18 27.08 -16.17
CA LEU A 159 -3.88 26.33 -17.23
C LEU A 159 -4.18 24.89 -16.79
N LEU A 160 -3.26 24.28 -16.05
CA LEU A 160 -3.37 22.88 -15.65
C LEU A 160 -4.33 22.67 -14.49
N LEU A 161 -4.45 23.66 -13.61
CA LEU A 161 -5.51 23.71 -12.60
C LEU A 161 -6.88 23.96 -13.24
N ARG A 162 -6.96 24.81 -14.27
CA ARG A 162 -8.19 25.02 -15.05
C ARG A 162 -8.72 23.72 -15.64
N LEU A 163 -7.86 22.82 -16.12
CA LEU A 163 -8.29 21.50 -16.60
C LEU A 163 -9.03 20.68 -15.53
N PHE A 164 -8.66 20.81 -14.25
CA PHE A 164 -9.39 20.14 -13.16
C PHE A 164 -10.61 20.94 -12.67
N ALA A 165 -10.67 22.25 -12.92
CA ALA A 165 -11.87 23.04 -12.65
C ALA A 165 -12.98 22.79 -13.69
N GLU A 166 -12.60 22.58 -14.96
CA GLU A 166 -13.53 22.33 -16.08
C GLU A 166 -14.01 20.86 -16.14
N HIS A 167 -13.42 19.98 -15.34
CA HIS A 167 -13.71 18.55 -15.34
C HIS A 167 -13.80 18.02 -13.92
N ASP A 168 -14.92 17.36 -13.59
CA ASP A 168 -15.15 16.74 -12.28
C ASP A 168 -13.97 15.88 -11.80
N ARG A 169 -13.42 15.06 -12.71
CA ARG A 169 -12.19 14.29 -12.48
C ARG A 169 -11.50 13.87 -13.78
N LEU A 170 -10.19 13.67 -13.72
CA LEU A 170 -9.37 13.23 -14.84
C LEU A 170 -8.48 12.05 -14.47
N SER A 171 -8.34 11.09 -15.37
CA SER A 171 -7.24 10.12 -15.29
C SER A 171 -5.93 10.77 -15.71
N PHE A 172 -4.80 10.24 -15.26
CA PHE A 172 -3.48 10.78 -15.63
C PHE A 172 -3.25 10.81 -17.16
N ASN A 173 -3.73 9.80 -17.88
CA ASN A 173 -3.63 9.77 -19.34
C ASN A 173 -4.47 10.87 -20.00
N ARG A 174 -5.69 11.13 -19.50
CA ARG A 174 -6.53 12.21 -20.01
C ARG A 174 -5.93 13.57 -19.70
N TYR A 175 -5.39 13.75 -18.49
CA TYR A 175 -4.67 14.95 -18.09
C TYR A 175 -3.45 15.22 -19.00
N CYS A 176 -2.61 14.22 -19.29
CA CYS A 176 -1.50 14.34 -20.25
C CYS A 176 -1.98 14.79 -21.64
N ARG A 177 -3.06 14.20 -22.15
CA ARG A 177 -3.60 14.50 -23.48
C ARG A 177 -4.13 15.93 -23.58
N LEU A 178 -4.86 16.39 -22.57
CA LEU A 178 -5.45 17.74 -22.54
C LEU A 178 -4.39 18.82 -22.32
N SER A 179 -3.46 18.56 -21.39
CA SER A 179 -2.38 19.49 -21.06
C SER A 179 -1.32 19.64 -22.16
N ARG A 180 -1.26 18.69 -23.10
CA ARG A 180 -0.20 18.56 -24.13
C ARG A 180 1.21 18.56 -23.55
N LEU A 181 1.35 18.24 -22.27
CA LEU A 181 2.64 18.20 -21.61
C LEU A 181 3.35 16.86 -21.86
N PRO A 182 4.69 16.87 -21.90
CA PRO A 182 5.46 15.64 -21.79
C PRO A 182 5.04 14.88 -20.53
N ARG A 183 4.84 13.57 -20.65
CA ARG A 183 4.33 12.71 -19.56
C ARG A 183 5.08 12.90 -18.24
N ARG A 184 6.41 12.99 -18.28
CA ARG A 184 7.24 13.21 -17.09
C ARG A 184 6.96 14.56 -16.41
N SER A 185 6.74 15.62 -17.20
CA SER A 185 6.40 16.94 -16.66
C SER A 185 4.99 16.96 -16.07
N ALA A 186 4.02 16.31 -16.73
CA ALA A 186 2.67 16.16 -16.20
C ALA A 186 2.67 15.36 -14.88
N GLU A 187 3.45 14.27 -14.80
CA GLU A 187 3.62 13.45 -13.59
C GLU A 187 4.21 14.28 -12.45
N HIS A 188 5.31 15.00 -12.72
CA HIS A 188 5.97 15.84 -11.73
C HIS A 188 5.04 16.92 -11.17
N LEU A 189 4.34 17.63 -12.04
CA LEU A 189 3.43 18.69 -11.60
C LEU A 189 2.23 18.12 -10.84
N LEU A 190 1.62 17.04 -11.34
CA LEU A 190 0.46 16.46 -10.69
C LEU A 190 0.81 15.92 -9.29
N ALA A 191 1.97 15.28 -9.14
CA ALA A 191 2.49 14.88 -7.84
C ALA A 191 2.67 16.07 -6.90
N LYS A 192 3.19 17.18 -7.42
CA LYS A 192 3.36 18.43 -6.68
C LYS A 192 2.01 18.99 -6.21
N LEU A 193 1.02 19.07 -7.10
CA LEU A 193 -0.34 19.53 -6.78
C LEU A 193 -1.01 18.66 -5.71
N VAL A 194 -0.83 17.34 -5.78
CA VAL A 194 -1.32 16.40 -4.75
C VAL A 194 -0.63 16.63 -3.42
N ARG A 195 0.69 16.78 -3.42
CA ARG A 195 1.48 17.05 -2.21
C ARG A 195 1.08 18.37 -1.54
N TYR A 196 0.74 19.40 -2.32
CA TYR A 196 0.23 20.68 -1.80
C TYR A 196 -1.25 20.66 -1.41
N GLY A 197 -1.94 19.52 -1.55
CA GLY A 197 -3.36 19.39 -1.21
C GLY A 197 -4.30 20.15 -2.13
N ILE A 198 -3.84 20.58 -3.31
CA ILE A 198 -4.66 21.29 -4.31
C ILE A 198 -5.48 20.29 -5.13
N VAL A 199 -4.89 19.13 -5.41
CA VAL A 199 -5.52 18.02 -6.13
C VAL A 199 -5.59 16.82 -5.20
N GLU A 200 -6.72 16.13 -5.18
CA GLU A 200 -6.83 14.85 -4.49
C GLU A 200 -6.86 13.67 -5.48
N LEU A 201 -6.51 12.50 -4.96
CA LEU A 201 -6.34 11.27 -5.71
C LEU A 201 -7.49 10.33 -5.34
N LEU A 202 -8.21 9.84 -6.35
CA LEU A 202 -9.40 9.02 -6.20
C LEU A 202 -9.17 7.65 -6.83
N PHE A 203 -9.66 6.59 -6.19
CA PHE A 203 -9.64 5.25 -6.76
C PHE A 203 -11.07 4.76 -6.98
N GLU A 204 -11.45 4.57 -8.24
CA GLU A 204 -12.79 4.15 -8.61
C GLU A 204 -12.75 3.21 -9.82
N GLY A 205 -13.51 2.11 -9.77
CA GLY A 205 -13.55 1.13 -10.86
C GLY A 205 -12.16 0.59 -11.24
N HIS A 206 -11.33 0.32 -10.24
CA HIS A 206 -9.91 -0.07 -10.37
C HIS A 206 -9.04 0.92 -11.18
N LYS A 207 -9.37 2.21 -11.17
CA LYS A 207 -8.61 3.25 -11.87
C LYS A 207 -8.40 4.44 -10.97
N PHE A 208 -7.23 5.05 -11.12
CA PHE A 208 -6.90 6.30 -10.44
C PHE A 208 -7.34 7.52 -11.25
N TYR A 209 -8.05 8.40 -10.56
CA TYR A 209 -8.47 9.71 -11.03
C TYR A 209 -7.92 10.79 -10.11
N PHE A 210 -7.96 12.01 -10.60
CA PHE A 210 -7.48 13.21 -9.92
C PHE A 210 -8.53 14.31 -10.10
N ARG A 211 -8.80 15.07 -9.05
CA ARG A 211 -9.69 16.24 -9.10
C ARG A 211 -9.20 17.34 -8.16
N LEU A 212 -9.70 18.56 -8.35
CA LEU A 212 -9.45 19.62 -7.37
C LEU A 212 -10.02 19.21 -6.01
N LYS A 213 -9.23 19.43 -4.96
CA LYS A 213 -9.70 19.25 -3.59
C LYS A 213 -10.71 20.36 -3.29
N SER A 214 -11.87 19.97 -2.78
CA SER A 214 -12.95 20.89 -2.37
C SER A 214 -12.64 21.57 -1.04
#